data_AF-A0A3D8RV82-F1
#
_entry.id   AF-A0A3D8RV82-F1
#
_cell.length_a   1.000
_cell.length_b   1.000
_cell.length_c   1.000
_cell.angle_alpha   90.00
_cell.angle_beta   90.00
_cell.angle_gamma   90.00
#
_symmetry.space_group_name_H-M   'P 1'
#
loop_
_entity.id
_entity.type
_entity.pdbx_description
1 polymer ?
#
loop_
_entity_poly.entity_id
_entity_poly.type
_entity_poly.pdbx_seq_one_letter_code
_entity_poly.pdbx_strand_id
1 'polypeptide(L)'
;MAPPSPLAIATGSVQRLVKEEASYHKELTSQEARLEKLLASTEEDENREYSLKQERAAIAETKAVFPPLRQRIADALAKLEDQLESAQGSGASEEEIAKATEAVKQAKAVGA
;
A
#
# COMPACT_ATOMS: atom_id res chain seq x y z
N MET A 1 24.36 2.48 18.25
CA MET A 1 24.02 2.26 16.83
C MET A 1 23.98 3.62 16.15
N ALA A 2 24.58 3.78 14.97
CA ALA A 2 24.52 5.06 14.25
C ALA A 2 23.08 5.34 13.76
N PRO A 3 22.65 6.61 13.66
CA PRO A 3 21.36 6.94 13.09
C PRO A 3 21.28 6.51 11.61
N PRO A 4 20.10 6.12 11.12
CA PRO A 4 19.93 5.75 9.71
C PRO A 4 20.18 6.95 8.79
N SER A 5 20.71 6.67 7.60
CA SER A 5 20.93 7.70 6.57
C SER A 5 19.60 8.26 6.04
N PRO A 6 19.60 9.48 5.47
CA PRO A 6 18.43 10.03 4.78
C PRO A 6 17.86 9.09 3.70
N LEU A 7 18.72 8.43 2.92
CA LEU A 7 18.34 7.44 1.92
C LEU A 7 17.65 6.22 2.56
N ALA A 8 18.20 5.69 3.66
CA ALA A 8 17.60 4.58 4.39
C ALA A 8 16.22 4.95 4.99
N ILE A 9 16.08 6.19 5.50
CA ILE A 9 14.81 6.71 6.04
C ILE A 9 13.75 6.82 4.94
N ALA A 10 14.12 7.38 3.78
CA ALA A 10 13.22 7.51 2.63
C ALA A 10 12.80 6.12 2.10
N THR A 11 13.76 5.21 1.95
CA THR A 11 13.53 3.82 1.54
C THR A 11 12.53 3.12 2.46
N GLY A 12 12.76 3.19 3.78
CA GLY A 12 11.86 2.58 4.76
C GLY A 12 10.45 3.20 4.76
N SER A 13 10.33 4.48 4.40
CA SER A 13 9.02 5.14 4.29
C SER A 13 8.21 4.60 3.12
N VAL A 14 8.82 4.50 1.93
CA VAL A 14 8.19 3.90 0.74
C VAL A 14 7.79 2.45 1.01
N GLN A 15 8.69 1.64 1.57
CA GLN A 15 8.41 0.23 1.87
C GLN A 15 7.22 0.03 2.82
N ARG A 16 7.07 0.90 3.83
CA ARG A 16 5.92 0.82 4.75
C ARG A 16 4.61 1.13 4.03
N LEU A 17 4.58 2.17 3.21
CA LEU A 17 3.37 2.57 2.49
C LEU A 17 2.96 1.53 1.44
N VAL A 18 3.91 0.96 0.70
CA VAL A 18 3.62 -0.13 -0.26
C VAL A 18 3.06 -1.37 0.45
N LYS A 19 3.60 -1.71 1.64
CA LYS A 19 3.06 -2.81 2.46
C LYS A 19 1.67 -2.51 2.99
N GLU A 20 1.39 -1.26 3.37
CA GLU A 20 0.07 -0.78 3.77
C GLU A 20 -0.94 -0.94 2.63
N GLU A 21 -0.59 -0.51 1.40
CA GLU A 21 -1.45 -0.67 0.23
C GLU A 21 -1.71 -2.16 -0.09
N ALA A 22 -0.68 -3.00 -0.02
CA ALA A 22 -0.82 -4.44 -0.20
C ALA A 22 -1.73 -5.08 0.87
N SER A 23 -1.74 -4.56 2.10
CA SER A 23 -2.64 -5.01 3.16
C SER A 23 -4.09 -4.67 2.83
N TYR A 24 -4.37 -3.45 2.39
CA TYR A 24 -5.72 -3.04 2.00
C TYR A 24 -6.24 -3.80 0.77
N HIS A 25 -5.36 -4.17 -0.16
CA HIS A 25 -5.75 -5.07 -1.26
C HIS A 25 -6.20 -6.44 -0.77
N LYS A 26 -5.49 -7.04 0.19
CA LYS A 26 -5.88 -8.34 0.78
C LYS A 26 -7.20 -8.25 1.53
N GLU A 27 -7.41 -7.17 2.27
CA GLU A 27 -8.66 -6.90 2.96
C GLU A 27 -9.82 -6.77 1.96
N LEU A 28 -9.63 -5.98 0.90
CA LEU A 28 -10.63 -5.82 -0.15
C LEU A 28 -10.99 -7.15 -0.82
N THR A 29 -10.00 -7.97 -1.21
CA THR A 29 -10.25 -9.31 -1.77
C THR A 29 -11.07 -10.18 -0.81
N SER A 30 -10.77 -10.11 0.50
CA SER A 30 -11.50 -10.89 1.50
C SER A 30 -12.94 -10.40 1.68
N GLN A 31 -13.17 -9.09 1.65
CA GLN A 31 -14.50 -8.47 1.70
C GLN A 31 -15.32 -8.82 0.45
N GLU A 32 -14.74 -8.71 -0.74
CA GLU A 32 -15.39 -9.06 -2.01
C GLU A 32 -15.77 -10.55 -2.05
N ALA A 33 -14.89 -11.46 -1.60
CA ALA A 33 -15.20 -12.88 -1.49
C ALA A 33 -16.35 -13.18 -0.49
N ARG A 34 -16.43 -12.45 0.63
CA ARG A 34 -17.57 -12.57 1.56
C ARG A 34 -18.86 -12.08 0.91
N LEU A 35 -18.82 -10.93 0.23
CA LEU A 35 -19.98 -10.38 -0.47
C LEU A 35 -20.50 -11.36 -1.54
N GLU A 36 -19.61 -11.97 -2.33
CA GLU A 36 -19.97 -13.00 -3.31
C GLU A 36 -20.68 -14.18 -2.65
N LYS A 37 -20.15 -14.68 -1.52
CA LYS A 37 -20.78 -15.76 -0.75
C LYS A 37 -22.18 -15.38 -0.24
N LEU A 38 -22.35 -14.15 0.28
CA LEU A 38 -23.66 -13.65 0.73
C LEU A 38 -24.66 -13.53 -0.42
N LEU A 39 -24.20 -13.13 -1.61
CA LEU A 39 -25.03 -13.03 -2.81
C LEU A 39 -25.43 -14.42 -3.33
N ALA A 40 -24.53 -15.39 -3.27
CA ALA A 40 -24.78 -16.77 -3.74
C ALA A 40 -25.61 -17.62 -2.76
N SER A 41 -25.72 -17.22 -1.48
CA SER A 41 -26.51 -17.97 -0.50
C SER A 41 -27.98 -18.09 -0.91
N THR A 42 -28.57 -19.27 -0.78
CA THR A 42 -29.99 -19.54 -0.99
C THR A 42 -30.75 -19.76 0.32
N GLU A 43 -30.07 -19.65 1.46
CA GLU A 43 -30.69 -19.80 2.77
C GLU A 43 -31.55 -18.58 3.10
N GLU A 44 -32.70 -18.82 3.75
CA GLU A 44 -33.52 -17.76 4.32
C GLU A 44 -32.80 -17.18 5.54
N ASP A 45 -32.31 -15.95 5.39
CA ASP A 45 -31.72 -15.14 6.45
C ASP A 45 -32.47 -13.82 6.52
N GLU A 46 -33.23 -13.61 7.60
CA GLU A 46 -33.98 -12.37 7.85
C GLU A 46 -33.06 -11.13 7.89
N ASN A 47 -31.77 -11.31 8.16
CA ASN A 47 -30.78 -10.24 8.21
C ASN A 47 -30.01 -10.05 6.90
N ARG A 48 -30.34 -10.79 5.83
CA ARG A 48 -29.55 -10.82 4.60
C ARG A 48 -29.32 -9.44 3.99
N GLU A 49 -30.37 -8.63 3.89
CA GLU A 49 -30.27 -7.28 3.30
C GLU A 49 -29.38 -6.36 4.14
N TYR A 50 -29.49 -6.45 5.47
CA TYR A 50 -28.63 -5.72 6.40
C TYR A 50 -27.16 -6.15 6.23
N SER A 51 -26.89 -7.45 6.21
CA SER A 51 -25.54 -8.00 6.03
C SER A 51 -24.92 -7.59 4.68
N LEU A 52 -25.71 -7.62 3.59
CA LEU A 52 -25.27 -7.14 2.27
C LEU A 52 -24.94 -5.65 2.28
N LYS A 53 -25.75 -4.83 2.95
CA LYS A 53 -25.50 -3.39 3.06
C LYS A 53 -24.23 -3.11 3.84
N GLN A 54 -23.99 -3.82 4.95
CA GLN A 54 -22.79 -3.68 5.76
C GLN A 54 -21.52 -4.07 4.99
N GLU A 55 -21.51 -5.22 4.32
CA GLU A 55 -20.33 -5.65 3.56
C GLU A 55 -20.04 -4.70 2.39
N ARG A 56 -21.07 -4.20 1.69
CA ARG A 56 -20.89 -3.17 0.65
C ARG A 56 -20.34 -1.86 1.20
N ALA A 57 -20.78 -1.44 2.38
CA ALA A 57 -20.27 -0.23 3.04
C ALA A 57 -18.79 -0.40 3.41
N ALA A 58 -18.42 -1.53 4.02
CA ALA A 58 -17.03 -1.86 4.35
C ALA A 58 -16.13 -1.86 3.10
N ILE A 59 -16.58 -2.45 1.99
CA ILE A 59 -15.85 -2.41 0.70
C ILE A 59 -15.66 -0.98 0.22
N ALA A 60 -16.69 -0.13 0.31
CA ALA A 60 -16.61 1.25 -0.12
C ALA A 60 -15.61 2.06 0.75
N GLU A 61 -15.62 1.82 2.06
CA GLU A 61 -14.68 2.43 3.01
C GLU A 61 -13.24 2.00 2.72
N THR A 62 -12.97 0.71 2.52
CA THR A 62 -11.64 0.22 2.11
C THR A 62 -11.20 0.84 0.78
N LYS A 63 -12.12 0.93 -0.20
CA LYS A 63 -11.83 1.55 -1.50
C LYS A 63 -11.46 3.02 -1.37
N ALA A 64 -12.08 3.74 -0.44
CA ALA A 64 -11.79 5.15 -0.18
C ALA A 64 -10.40 5.40 0.44
N VAL A 65 -9.73 4.37 0.98
CA VAL A 65 -8.35 4.50 1.50
C VAL A 65 -7.31 4.57 0.39
N PHE A 66 -7.52 3.90 -0.74
CA PHE A 66 -6.50 3.82 -1.80
C PHE A 66 -6.10 5.19 -2.39
N PRO A 67 -7.02 6.11 -2.74
CA PRO A 67 -6.62 7.38 -3.36
C PRO A 67 -5.64 8.22 -2.50
N PRO A 68 -5.94 8.54 -1.23
CA PRO A 68 -4.99 9.29 -0.40
C PRO A 68 -3.72 8.48 -0.07
N LEU A 69 -3.80 7.14 0.03
CA LEU A 69 -2.62 6.30 0.26
C LEU A 69 -1.67 6.33 -0.95
N ARG A 70 -2.19 6.22 -2.16
CA ARG A 70 -1.39 6.32 -3.40
C ARG A 70 -0.74 7.67 -3.56
N GLN A 71 -1.43 8.76 -3.20
CA GLN A 71 -0.80 10.08 -3.17
C GLN A 71 0.39 10.11 -2.20
N ARG A 72 0.24 9.56 -0.99
CA ARG A 72 1.35 9.48 -0.01
C ARG A 72 2.50 8.62 -0.53
N ILE A 73 2.22 7.56 -1.29
CA ILE A 73 3.26 6.74 -1.94
C ILE A 73 3.98 7.55 -3.01
N ALA A 74 3.26 8.27 -3.88
CA ALA A 74 3.85 9.12 -4.91
C ALA A 74 4.76 10.20 -4.29
N ASP A 75 4.30 10.88 -3.24
CA ASP A 75 5.09 11.90 -2.54
C ASP A 75 6.35 11.30 -1.89
N ALA A 76 6.23 10.11 -1.28
CA ALA A 76 7.36 9.41 -0.68
C ALA A 76 8.34 8.87 -1.74
N LEU A 77 7.82 8.46 -2.89
CA LEU A 77 8.61 7.99 -4.03
C LEU A 77 9.45 9.12 -4.61
N ALA A 78 8.84 10.29 -4.86
CA ALA A 78 9.56 11.47 -5.34
C ALA A 78 10.72 11.83 -4.38
N LYS A 79 10.45 11.83 -3.06
CA LYS A 79 11.49 12.06 -2.07
C LYS A 79 12.60 10.99 -2.09
N LEU A 80 12.27 9.73 -2.33
CA LEU A 80 13.26 8.66 -2.42
C LEU A 80 14.13 8.81 -3.67
N GLU A 81 13.54 9.19 -4.80
CA GLU A 81 14.26 9.47 -6.04
C GLU A 81 15.23 10.65 -5.87
N ASP A 82 14.83 11.73 -5.22
CA ASP A 82 15.71 12.87 -4.88
C ASP A 82 16.90 12.45 -4.00
N GLN A 83 16.66 11.57 -3.02
CA GLN A 83 17.72 11.04 -2.16
C GLN A 83 18.66 10.09 -2.91
N LEU A 84 18.16 9.33 -3.87
CA LEU A 84 18.96 8.44 -4.72
C LEU A 84 19.92 9.25 -5.61
N GLU A 85 19.44 10.31 -6.25
CA GLU A 85 20.28 11.20 -7.06
C GLU A 85 21.38 11.86 -6.20
N SER A 86 21.02 12.35 -5.01
CA SER A 86 21.98 12.92 -4.06
C SER A 86 23.02 11.90 -3.59
N ALA A 87 22.60 10.65 -3.35
CA ALA A 87 23.44 9.57 -2.83
C ALA A 87 24.52 9.11 -3.83
N GLN A 88 24.26 9.21 -5.13
CA GLN A 88 25.22 8.89 -6.19
C GLN A 88 26.45 9.81 -6.17
N GLY A 89 26.33 11.03 -5.62
CA GLY A 89 27.45 11.97 -5.45
C GLY A 89 28.20 11.88 -4.12
N SER A 90 27.67 11.16 -3.12
CA SER A 90 28.13 11.24 -1.73
C SER A 90 28.67 9.92 -1.16
N GLY A 91 28.83 8.87 -1.98
CA GLY A 91 29.43 7.60 -1.56
C GLY A 91 28.55 6.76 -0.64
N ALA A 92 27.23 6.79 -0.85
CA ALA A 92 26.31 5.87 -0.17
C ALA A 92 26.67 4.41 -0.46
N SER A 93 26.38 3.51 0.48
CA SER A 93 26.71 2.10 0.30
C SER A 93 25.92 1.48 -0.87
N GLU A 94 26.55 0.58 -1.63
CA GLU A 94 25.89 -0.14 -2.72
C GLU A 94 24.62 -0.87 -2.24
N GLU A 95 24.63 -1.36 -1.00
CA GLU A 95 23.48 -2.04 -0.39
C GLU A 95 22.29 -1.08 -0.16
N GLU A 96 22.54 0.15 0.31
CA GLU A 96 21.48 1.15 0.47
C GLU A 96 20.90 1.58 -0.88
N ILE A 97 21.76 1.77 -1.90
CA ILE A 97 21.33 2.12 -3.26
C ILE A 97 20.48 0.98 -3.85
N ALA A 98 20.90 -0.28 -3.68
CA ALA A 98 20.13 -1.43 -4.16
C ALA A 98 18.75 -1.53 -3.49
N LYS A 99 18.68 -1.35 -2.16
CA LYS A 99 17.41 -1.36 -1.40
C LYS A 99 16.48 -0.23 -1.82
N ALA A 100 17.02 0.97 -2.00
CA ALA A 100 16.26 2.13 -2.48
C ALA A 100 15.71 1.91 -3.88
N THR A 101 16.53 1.37 -4.80
CA THR A 101 16.12 1.06 -6.18
C THR A 101 15.01 0.01 -6.22
N GLU A 102 15.09 -1.03 -5.38
CA GLU A 102 14.02 -2.02 -5.26
C GLU A 102 12.73 -1.41 -4.70
N ALA A 103 12.83 -0.52 -3.69
CA ALA A 103 11.67 0.17 -3.15
C ALA A 103 10.98 1.07 -4.20
N VAL A 104 11.75 1.76 -5.06
CA VAL A 104 11.22 2.51 -6.22
C VAL A 104 10.43 1.60 -7.16
N LYS A 105 11.01 0.45 -7.53
CA LYS A 105 10.37 -0.52 -8.41
C LYS A 105 9.05 -1.05 -7.81
N GLN A 106 9.05 -1.36 -6.51
CA GLN A 106 7.85 -1.83 -5.82
C GLN A 106 6.76 -0.76 -5.74
N ALA A 107 7.12 0.50 -5.50
CA ALA A 107 6.17 1.62 -5.48
C ALA A 107 5.52 1.86 -6.85
N LYS A 108 6.31 1.85 -7.93
CA LYS A 108 5.79 2.01 -9.29
C LYS A 108 4.83 0.87 -9.70
N ALA A 109 5.05 -0.34 -9.17
CA ALA A 109 4.18 -1.48 -9.44
C ALA A 109 2.78 -1.37 -8.82
N VAL A 110 2.61 -0.60 -7.73
CA VAL A 110 1.30 -0.38 -7.10
C VAL A 110 0.54 0.82 -7.68
N GLY A 111 1.09 1.49 -8.71
CA GLY A 111 0.44 2.58 -9.43
C GLY A 111 0.68 3.96 -8.85
N ALA A 112 1.82 4.16 -8.19
CA ALA A 112 2.37 5.47 -7.85
C ALA A 112 3.25 6.03 -8.97
#